data_AF-A0A7W1D148-F1
#
_entry.id   AF-A0A7W1D148-F1
#
_cell.length_a   1.000
_cell.length_b   1.000
_cell.length_c   1.000
_cell.angle_alpha   90.00
_cell.angle_beta   90.00
_cell.angle_gamma   90.00
#
_symmetry.space_group_name_H-M   'P 1'
#
loop_
_entity.id
_entity.type
_entity.pdbx_description
1 polymer ?
#
loop_
_entity_poly.entity_id
_entity_poly.type
_entity_poly.pdbx_seq_one_letter_code
_entity_poly.pdbx_strand_id
1 'polypeptide(L)'
;SVVPTFRQQIEAGGPVTVTHPDMIRYFMTIPEAVSLILQAGAMAERYGTYVLEMGRPVAITDLARKMIEIMGAPNVKIKFVGLRPGEKLKEELFEEGEERDTTAHQMVFRLSSENMSPPGDANLSDLIDAMVFHARGQEGGRALEYLRRAVPNYSAADMPEATESKLDYP
;
A
#
# COMPACT_ATOMS: atom_id res chain seq x y z
N SER A 1 -3.65 1.20 11.24
CA SER A 1 -2.19 1.38 11.19
C SER A 1 -1.54 0.44 12.20
N VAL A 2 -0.36 -0.10 11.89
CA VAL A 2 0.30 -1.16 12.66
C VAL A 2 0.78 -0.71 14.05
N VAL A 3 1.29 0.51 14.17
CA VAL A 3 1.87 1.04 15.43
C VAL A 3 0.81 1.14 16.54
N PRO A 4 -0.38 1.76 16.33
CA PRO A 4 -1.43 1.75 17.34
C PRO A 4 -1.89 0.34 17.75
N THR A 5 -2.00 -0.57 16.78
CA THR A 5 -2.39 -1.97 17.03
C THR A 5 -1.37 -2.68 17.92
N PHE A 6 -0.07 -2.55 17.63
CA PHE A 6 0.97 -3.14 18.47
C PHE A 6 0.96 -2.56 19.88
N ARG A 7 0.80 -1.23 20.01
CA ARG A 7 0.68 -0.59 21.32
C ARG A 7 -0.47 -1.21 22.13
N GLN A 8 -1.66 -1.30 21.55
CA GLN A 8 -2.82 -1.89 22.22
C GLN A 8 -2.60 -3.37 22.60
N GLN A 9 -1.97 -4.15 21.72
CA GLN A 9 -1.65 -5.56 22.01
C GLN A 9 -0.66 -5.71 23.17
N ILE A 10 0.37 -4.85 23.21
CA ILE A 10 1.37 -4.83 24.28
C ILE A 10 0.75 -4.39 25.61
N GLU A 11 -0.06 -3.32 25.60
CA GLU A 11 -0.78 -2.83 26.79
C GLU A 11 -1.76 -3.87 27.34
N ALA A 12 -2.38 -4.68 26.48
CA ALA A 12 -3.23 -5.79 26.86
C ALA A 12 -2.46 -7.03 27.35
N GLY A 13 -1.12 -7.02 27.31
CA GLY A 13 -0.26 -8.16 27.67
C GLY A 13 -0.32 -9.33 26.69
N GLY A 14 -0.99 -9.15 25.54
CA GLY A 14 -1.17 -10.16 24.51
C GLY A 14 0.02 -10.22 23.56
N PRO A 15 0.16 -11.30 22.76
CA PRO A 15 1.20 -11.35 21.75
C PRO A 15 0.97 -10.29 20.68
N VAL A 16 2.05 -9.66 20.23
CA VAL A 16 2.02 -8.79 19.05
C VAL A 16 1.86 -9.65 17.80
N THR A 17 0.86 -9.36 16.99
CA THR A 17 0.60 -10.13 15.76
C THR A 17 1.29 -9.50 14.56
N VAL A 18 2.26 -10.20 13.98
CA VAL A 18 2.96 -9.78 12.76
C VAL A 18 2.50 -10.64 11.59
N THR A 19 2.22 -10.04 10.44
CA THR A 19 1.72 -10.78 9.27
C THR A 19 2.74 -11.80 8.78
N HIS A 20 3.96 -11.36 8.46
CA HIS A 20 5.03 -12.21 7.93
C HIS A 20 6.40 -11.77 8.47
N PRO A 21 7.33 -12.69 8.77
CA PRO A 21 8.66 -12.35 9.29
C PRO A 21 9.44 -11.37 8.42
N ASP A 22 9.38 -11.55 7.10
CA ASP A 22 10.11 -10.75 6.11
C ASP A 22 9.33 -9.52 5.60
N MET A 23 8.22 -9.17 6.26
CA MET A 23 7.41 -8.01 5.85
C MET A 23 8.14 -6.70 6.13
N ILE A 24 8.24 -5.84 5.11
CA ILE A 24 8.83 -4.51 5.23
C ILE A 24 7.83 -3.43 4.81
N ARG A 25 7.88 -2.27 5.47
CA ARG A 25 7.07 -1.10 5.12
C ARG A 25 7.89 0.17 5.21
N TYR A 26 7.53 1.14 4.38
CA TYR A 26 8.01 2.50 4.47
C TYR A 26 7.21 3.27 5.51
N PHE A 27 7.88 4.12 6.27
CA PHE A 27 7.26 4.98 7.28
C PHE A 27 7.72 6.41 7.05
N MET A 28 6.77 7.32 7.21
CA MET A 28 7.00 8.75 7.23
C MET A 28 6.06 9.33 8.28
N THR A 29 6.47 10.39 8.95
CA THR A 29 5.55 11.05 9.88
C THR A 29 4.46 11.77 9.10
N ILE A 30 3.29 11.93 9.72
CA ILE A 30 2.16 12.65 9.09
C ILE A 30 2.57 14.09 8.71
N PRO A 31 3.23 14.89 9.58
CA PRO A 31 3.64 16.25 9.22
C PRO A 31 4.63 16.29 8.05
N GLU A 32 5.59 15.36 7.98
CA GLU A 32 6.52 15.25 6.85
C GLU A 32 5.77 14.96 5.56
N ALA A 33 4.90 13.95 5.54
CA ALA A 33 4.12 13.58 4.37
C ALA A 33 3.25 14.75 3.88
N VAL A 34 2.54 15.42 4.79
CA VAL A 34 1.71 16.58 4.46
C VAL A 34 2.56 17.73 3.90
N SER A 35 3.72 18.02 4.51
CA SER A 35 4.64 19.05 4.03
C SER A 35 5.12 18.76 2.60
N LEU A 36 5.54 17.52 2.34
CA LEU A 36 6.00 17.11 1.01
C LEU A 36 4.88 17.14 -0.04
N ILE A 37 3.65 16.74 0.33
CA ILE A 37 2.49 16.83 -0.56
C ILE A 37 2.20 18.28 -0.94
N LEU A 38 2.21 19.21 0.03
CA LEU A 38 1.98 20.63 -0.23
C LEU A 38 3.07 21.23 -1.12
N GLN A 39 4.33 20.87 -0.88
CA GLN A 39 5.44 21.31 -1.72
C GLN A 39 5.35 20.73 -3.13
N ALA A 40 5.07 19.44 -3.27
CA ALA A 40 4.85 18.79 -4.56
C ALA A 40 3.72 19.48 -5.33
N GLY A 41 2.60 19.79 -4.68
CA GLY A 41 1.50 20.54 -5.28
C GLY A 41 1.87 21.97 -5.69
N ALA A 42 2.74 22.65 -4.92
CA ALA A 42 3.20 24.00 -5.23
C ALA A 42 4.21 24.05 -6.39
N MET A 43 5.02 23.00 -6.59
CA MET A 43 5.98 22.89 -7.69
C MET A 43 5.44 22.14 -8.91
N ALA A 44 4.27 21.51 -8.79
CA ALA A 44 3.74 20.68 -9.84
C ALA A 44 3.50 21.49 -11.11
N GLU A 45 4.13 21.05 -12.19
CA GLU A 45 3.79 21.53 -13.53
C GLU A 45 2.62 20.70 -14.08
N ARG A 46 2.01 21.14 -15.20
CA ARG A 46 0.88 20.43 -15.84
C ARG A 46 1.10 18.91 -15.85
N TYR A 47 0.07 18.14 -15.47
CA TYR A 47 -0.02 16.68 -15.45
C TYR A 47 1.29 15.94 -15.08
N GLY A 48 1.32 15.32 -13.91
CA GLY A 48 2.45 14.49 -13.50
C GLY A 48 2.13 13.65 -12.27
N THR A 49 2.76 12.48 -12.20
CA THR A 49 2.76 11.64 -11.01
C THR A 49 4.03 11.96 -10.22
N TYR A 50 3.89 12.16 -8.91
CA TYR A 50 5.00 12.48 -8.02
C TYR A 50 5.08 11.43 -6.93
N VAL A 51 6.29 10.99 -6.61
CA VAL A 51 6.58 10.03 -5.55
C VAL A 51 7.50 10.68 -4.53
N LEU A 52 7.21 10.42 -3.25
CA LEU A 52 7.98 10.93 -2.14
C LEU A 52 9.16 9.99 -1.85
N GLU A 53 10.31 10.56 -1.49
CA GLU A 53 11.42 9.79 -0.96
C GLU A 53 11.07 9.32 0.46
N MET A 54 10.92 8.00 0.63
CA MET A 54 10.46 7.41 1.88
C MET A 54 11.60 6.92 2.77
N GLY A 55 12.86 7.04 2.32
CA GLY A 55 14.02 6.57 3.05
C GLY A 55 14.15 5.05 3.05
N ARG A 56 14.65 4.48 4.15
CA ARG A 56 14.89 3.04 4.25
C ARG A 56 13.62 2.31 4.69
N PRO A 57 13.25 1.20 4.04
CA PRO A 57 12.14 0.37 4.52
C PRO A 57 12.49 -0.24 5.88
N VAL A 58 11.46 -0.43 6.71
CA VAL A 58 11.58 -0.97 8.06
C VAL A 58 10.93 -2.36 8.11
N ALA A 59 11.64 -3.34 8.66
CA ALA A 59 11.07 -4.65 8.94
C ALA A 59 10.02 -4.56 10.06
N ILE A 60 8.81 -5.06 9.81
CA ILE A 60 7.71 -5.02 10.78
C ILE A 60 8.03 -5.84 12.02
N THR A 61 8.78 -6.93 11.87
CA THR A 61 9.29 -7.73 12.98
C THR A 61 10.22 -6.92 13.90
N ASP A 62 11.10 -6.10 13.33
CA ASP A 62 12.02 -5.26 14.11
C ASP A 62 11.28 -4.12 14.81
N LEU A 63 10.30 -3.52 14.12
CA LEU A 63 9.40 -2.54 14.73
C LEU A 63 8.68 -3.13 15.95
N ALA A 64 8.09 -4.32 15.82
CA ALA A 64 7.41 -5.00 16.93
C ALA A 64 8.36 -5.23 18.12
N ARG A 65 9.57 -5.76 17.87
CA ARG A 65 10.59 -5.98 18.91
C ARG A 65 10.98 -4.69 19.61
N LYS A 66 11.22 -3.61 18.85
CA LYS A 66 11.62 -2.33 19.41
C LYS A 66 10.51 -1.71 20.26
N MET A 67 9.26 -1.84 19.84
CA MET A 67 8.12 -1.37 20.63
C MET A 67 7.97 -2.14 21.94
N ILE A 68 8.10 -3.47 21.92
CA ILE A 68 8.09 -4.31 23.13
C ILE A 68 9.19 -3.88 24.11
N GLU A 69 10.40 -3.63 23.60
CA GLU A 69 11.54 -3.18 24.40
C GLU A 69 11.29 -1.80 25.04
N ILE A 70 10.90 -0.80 24.24
CA ILE A 70 10.67 0.58 24.71
C ILE A 70 9.54 0.65 25.74
N MET A 71 8.50 -0.18 25.57
CA MET A 71 7.36 -0.24 26.49
C MET A 71 7.63 -1.07 27.75
N GLY A 72 8.81 -1.66 27.90
CA GLY A 72 9.18 -2.42 29.10
C GLY A 72 8.37 -3.72 29.27
N ALA A 73 7.97 -4.36 28.17
CA ALA A 73 7.08 -5.52 28.18
C ALA A 73 7.77 -6.82 27.70
N PRO A 74 8.93 -7.23 28.26
CA PRO A 74 9.78 -8.31 27.71
C PRO A 74 9.10 -9.69 27.63
N ASN A 75 7.98 -9.88 28.33
CA ASN A 75 7.21 -11.12 28.33
C ASN A 75 6.29 -11.25 27.11
N VAL A 76 5.98 -10.14 26.42
CA VAL A 76 5.14 -10.12 25.22
C VAL A 76 5.86 -10.83 24.07
N LYS A 77 5.17 -11.79 23.46
CA LYS A 77 5.69 -12.56 22.32
C LYS A 77 5.23 -11.96 21.00
N ILE A 78 5.95 -12.28 19.93
CA ILE A 78 5.51 -12.03 18.56
C ILE A 78 4.89 -13.32 18.02
N LYS A 79 3.69 -13.22 17.42
CA LYS A 79 3.01 -14.32 16.74
C LYS A 79 2.85 -13.97 15.26
N PHE A 80 3.26 -14.88 14.38
CA PHE A 80 3.02 -14.73 12.94
C PHE A 80 1.63 -15.23 12.55
N VAL A 81 0.89 -14.43 11.78
CA VAL A 81 -0.52 -14.74 11.41
C VAL A 81 -0.72 -15.09 9.94
N GLY A 82 0.32 -14.96 9.10
CA GLY A 82 0.24 -15.22 7.67
C GLY A 82 -0.29 -14.02 6.89
N LEU A 83 -0.04 -14.01 5.57
CA LEU A 83 -0.51 -12.98 4.65
C LEU A 83 -2.01 -13.10 4.42
N ARG A 84 -2.69 -11.97 4.40
CA ARG A 84 -4.09 -11.86 3.99
C ARG A 84 -4.18 -11.68 2.47
N PRO A 85 -5.33 -12.02 1.86
CA PRO A 85 -5.55 -11.78 0.43
C PRO A 85 -5.22 -10.34 0.02
N GLY A 86 -4.38 -10.21 -1.01
CA GLY A 86 -3.92 -8.93 -1.56
C GLY A 86 -2.79 -8.24 -0.79
N GLU A 87 -2.27 -8.83 0.29
CA GLU A 87 -1.15 -8.24 1.02
C GLU A 87 0.18 -8.52 0.33
N LYS A 88 0.92 -7.45 0.01
CA LYS A 88 2.30 -7.55 -0.46
C LYS A 88 3.28 -7.78 0.69
N LEU A 89 4.26 -8.64 0.47
CA LEU A 89 5.37 -8.82 1.42
C LEU A 89 6.26 -7.57 1.49
N LYS A 90 6.53 -6.95 0.34
CA LYS A 90 7.35 -5.75 0.17
C LYS A 90 6.57 -4.72 -0.63
N GLU A 91 6.72 -3.46 -0.25
CA GLU A 91 6.21 -2.33 -1.03
C GLU A 91 7.27 -1.92 -2.05
N GLU A 92 6.83 -1.62 -3.26
CA GLU A 92 7.66 -1.04 -4.32
C GLU A 92 7.26 0.42 -4.45
N LEU A 93 8.25 1.31 -4.44
CA LEU A 93 8.00 2.74 -4.63
C LEU A 93 7.91 3.12 -6.13
N PHE A 94 8.37 2.24 -7.02
CA PHE A 94 8.52 2.49 -8.45
C PHE A 94 8.36 1.17 -9.20
N GLU A 95 7.68 1.21 -10.34
CA GLU A 95 7.56 0.06 -11.24
C GLU A 95 8.78 -0.06 -12.17
N GLU A 96 8.97 -1.24 -12.75
CA GLU A 96 9.98 -1.44 -13.80
C GLU A 96 9.63 -0.58 -15.03
N GLY A 97 10.59 0.22 -15.48
CA GLY A 97 10.40 1.14 -16.62
C GLY A 97 9.91 2.53 -16.24
N GLU A 98 9.76 2.84 -14.94
CA GLU A 98 9.58 4.22 -14.49
C GLU A 98 10.93 4.91 -14.27
N GLU A 99 11.08 6.09 -14.88
CA GLU A 99 12.22 6.98 -14.65
C GLU A 99 11.90 7.98 -13.55
N ARG A 100 12.95 8.38 -12.81
CA ARG A 100 12.84 9.35 -11.72
C ARG A 100 13.55 10.62 -12.08
N ASP A 101 12.76 11.66 -12.28
CA ASP A 101 13.26 13.01 -12.48
C ASP A 101 13.30 13.75 -11.14
N THR A 102 14.44 14.37 -10.84
CA THR A 102 14.57 15.24 -9.67
C THR A 102 13.69 16.48 -9.82
N THR A 103 13.03 16.89 -8.74
CA THR A 103 12.30 18.16 -8.70
C THR A 103 13.12 19.24 -7.97
N ALA A 104 12.54 20.43 -7.79
CA ALA A 104 13.14 21.48 -6.96
C ALA A 104 13.30 21.06 -5.47
N HIS A 105 12.58 20.03 -5.02
CA HIS A 105 12.71 19.49 -3.66
C HIS A 105 13.32 18.08 -3.68
N GLN A 106 14.39 17.87 -2.91
CA GLN A 106 15.19 16.64 -2.94
C GLN A 106 14.43 15.38 -2.50
N MET A 107 13.34 15.54 -1.76
CA MET A 107 12.49 14.44 -1.27
C MET A 107 11.25 14.20 -2.15
N VAL A 108 11.14 14.88 -3.29
CA VAL A 108 10.02 14.73 -4.23
C VAL A 108 10.59 14.42 -5.61
N PHE A 109 10.20 13.29 -6.17
CA PHE A 109 10.55 12.89 -7.53
C PHE A 109 9.33 12.99 -8.42
N ARG A 110 9.54 13.38 -9.68
CA ARG A 110 8.55 13.22 -10.73
C ARG A 110 8.77 11.86 -11.39
N LEU A 111 7.69 11.13 -11.59
CA LEU A 111 7.72 9.91 -12.40
C LEU A 111 7.45 10.25 -13.86
N SER A 112 8.31 9.72 -14.72
CA SER A 112 8.11 9.68 -16.16
C SER A 112 8.05 8.21 -16.59
N SER A 113 7.10 7.88 -17.46
CA SER A 113 6.94 6.53 -18.01
C SER A 113 6.77 6.63 -19.51
N GLU A 114 7.49 5.79 -20.27
CA GLU A 114 7.33 5.68 -21.72
C GLU A 114 5.91 5.21 -22.11
N ASN A 115 5.19 4.56 -21.18
CA ASN A 115 3.85 4.01 -21.37
C ASN A 115 2.72 4.94 -20.91
N MET A 116 2.99 6.22 -20.65
CA MET A 116 1.96 7.22 -20.33
C MET A 116 1.12 7.62 -21.56
N SER A 117 0.97 6.73 -22.53
CA SER A 117 -0.10 6.86 -23.52
C SER A 117 -1.40 6.53 -22.79
N PRO A 118 -2.41 7.44 -22.77
CA PRO A 118 -3.73 7.06 -22.29
C PRO A 118 -4.13 5.77 -23.01
N PRO A 119 -4.70 4.77 -22.31
CA PRO A 119 -5.07 3.50 -22.90
C PRO A 119 -5.84 3.76 -24.20
N GLY A 120 -5.29 3.24 -25.31
CA GLY A 120 -5.80 3.51 -26.65
C GLY A 120 -7.30 3.22 -26.76
N ASP A 121 -8.03 4.14 -27.39
CA ASP A 121 -9.42 4.09 -27.88
C ASP A 121 -10.55 3.62 -26.93
N ALA A 122 -10.26 3.11 -25.74
CA ALA A 122 -11.26 2.77 -24.73
C ALA A 122 -11.51 4.00 -23.85
N ASN A 123 -12.74 4.54 -23.91
CA ASN A 123 -13.16 5.61 -23.01
C ASN A 123 -13.09 5.07 -21.57
N LEU A 124 -12.15 5.59 -20.76
CA LEU A 124 -11.99 5.23 -19.35
C LEU A 124 -13.33 5.30 -18.59
N SER A 125 -14.21 6.22 -18.97
CA SER A 125 -15.57 6.33 -18.43
C SER A 125 -16.37 5.04 -18.64
N ASP A 126 -16.33 4.46 -19.83
CA ASP A 126 -17.10 3.26 -20.17
C ASP A 126 -16.59 2.03 -19.39
N LEU A 127 -15.26 1.94 -19.19
CA LEU A 127 -14.66 0.90 -18.35
C LEU A 127 -15.08 1.05 -16.88
N ILE A 128 -15.10 2.29 -16.36
CA ILE A 128 -15.54 2.58 -15.00
C ILE A 128 -17.03 2.25 -14.84
N ASP A 129 -17.86 2.66 -15.78
CA ASP A 129 -19.31 2.43 -15.73
C ASP A 129 -19.64 0.93 -15.76
N ALA A 130 -18.96 0.17 -16.62
CA ALA A 130 -19.11 -1.29 -16.67
C ALA A 130 -18.63 -1.96 -15.37
N MET A 131 -17.48 -1.52 -14.82
CA MET A 131 -16.97 -2.03 -13.54
C MET A 131 -17.96 -1.75 -12.39
N VAL A 132 -18.52 -0.54 -12.32
CA VAL A 132 -19.52 -0.14 -11.30
C VAL A 132 -20.81 -0.94 -11.45
N PHE A 133 -21.29 -1.16 -12.69
CA PHE A 133 -22.47 -1.96 -12.96
C PHE A 133 -22.32 -3.39 -12.41
N HIS A 134 -21.22 -4.08 -12.74
CA HIS A 134 -20.96 -5.43 -12.25
C HIS A 134 -20.72 -5.49 -10.74
N ALA A 135 -20.01 -4.51 -10.16
CA ALA A 135 -19.81 -4.45 -8.71
C ALA A 135 -21.15 -4.29 -7.94
N ARG A 136 -22.05 -3.43 -8.43
CA ARG A 136 -23.40 -3.27 -7.86
C ARG A 136 -24.28 -4.49 -8.04
N GLY A 137 -24.11 -5.23 -9.14
CA GLY A 137 -24.75 -6.53 -9.37
C GLY A 137 -24.19 -7.68 -8.54
N GLN A 138 -23.23 -7.43 -7.63
CA GLN A 138 -22.49 -8.45 -6.88
C GLN A 138 -21.72 -9.44 -7.78
N GLU A 139 -21.40 -9.03 -9.01
CA GLU A 139 -20.62 -9.79 -9.97
C GLU A 139 -19.13 -9.44 -9.86
N GLY A 140 -18.54 -9.67 -8.67
CA GLY A 140 -17.17 -9.24 -8.35
C GLY A 140 -16.10 -9.76 -9.32
N GLY A 141 -16.28 -10.98 -9.84
CA GLY A 141 -15.37 -11.55 -10.85
C GLY A 141 -15.36 -10.75 -12.16
N ARG A 142 -16.52 -10.25 -12.61
CA ARG A 142 -16.60 -9.40 -13.81
C ARG A 142 -16.06 -8.00 -13.53
N ALA A 143 -16.33 -7.44 -12.36
CA ALA A 143 -15.74 -6.15 -11.97
C ALA A 143 -14.21 -6.21 -11.99
N LEU A 144 -13.61 -7.30 -11.49
CA LEU A 144 -12.16 -7.53 -11.56
C LEU A 144 -11.63 -7.70 -12.99
N GLU A 145 -12.43 -8.26 -13.90
CA GLU A 145 -12.05 -8.36 -15.31
C GLU A 145 -11.93 -6.97 -15.95
N TYR A 146 -12.89 -6.08 -15.71
CA TYR A 146 -12.82 -4.70 -16.18
C TYR A 146 -11.65 -3.93 -15.54
N LEU A 147 -11.35 -4.17 -14.26
CA LEU A 147 -10.17 -3.61 -13.60
C LEU A 147 -8.87 -4.07 -14.26
N ARG A 148 -8.72 -5.35 -14.59
CA ARG A 148 -7.54 -5.89 -15.30
C ARG A 148 -7.35 -5.28 -16.69
N ARG A 149 -8.45 -4.98 -17.40
CA ARG A 149 -8.39 -4.30 -18.69
C ARG A 149 -7.91 -2.86 -18.55
N ALA A 150 -8.34 -2.17 -17.50
CA ALA A 150 -7.95 -0.79 -17.22
C ALA A 150 -6.52 -0.67 -16.65
N VAL A 151 -6.08 -1.67 -15.88
CA VAL A 151 -4.77 -1.71 -15.22
C VAL A 151 -4.06 -3.02 -15.60
N PRO A 152 -3.34 -3.07 -16.74
CA PRO A 152 -2.72 -4.30 -17.24
C PRO A 152 -1.71 -4.93 -16.27
N ASN A 153 -1.05 -4.12 -15.43
CA ASN A 153 -0.08 -4.57 -14.43
C ASN A 153 -0.73 -5.11 -13.14
N TYR A 154 -2.06 -5.09 -13.04
CA TYR A 154 -2.76 -5.66 -11.89
C TYR A 154 -2.68 -7.20 -11.91
N SER A 155 -1.90 -7.75 -10.98
CA SER A 155 -1.85 -9.19 -10.72
C SER A 155 -2.77 -9.56 -9.55
N ALA A 156 -3.63 -10.55 -9.76
CA ALA A 156 -4.46 -11.13 -8.71
C ALA A 156 -3.78 -12.28 -7.96
N ALA A 157 -2.49 -12.54 -8.22
CA ALA A 157 -1.73 -13.67 -7.66
C ALA A 157 -1.68 -13.69 -6.13
N ASP A 158 -2.01 -12.59 -5.45
CA ASP A 158 -2.02 -12.49 -3.99
C ASP A 158 -3.39 -12.75 -3.34
N MET A 159 -4.44 -13.10 -4.10
CA MET A 159 -5.74 -13.48 -3.56
C MET A 159 -5.85 -15.01 -3.46
N PRO A 160 -5.57 -15.66 -2.30
CA PRO A 160 -5.97 -17.05 -2.13
C PRO A 160 -7.49 -17.14 -2.25
N GLU A 161 -7.98 -18.29 -2.74
CA GLU A 161 -9.40 -18.57 -2.92
C GLU A 161 -10.20 -18.07 -1.72
N ALA A 162 -11.26 -17.31 -2.00
CA ALA A 162 -12.15 -16.75 -1.00
C ALA A 162 -12.77 -17.90 -0.18
N THR A 163 -12.06 -18.33 0.86
CA THR A 163 -12.67 -19.09 1.93
C THR A 163 -13.45 -18.06 2.71
N GLU A 164 -14.77 -18.18 2.74
CA GLU A 164 -15.68 -17.31 3.48
C GLU A 164 -15.23 -17.16 4.94
N SER A 165 -14.37 -16.20 5.20
CA SER A 165 -14.01 -15.78 6.54
C SER A 165 -15.03 -14.74 6.94
N LYS A 166 -16.02 -15.16 7.74
CA LYS A 166 -16.85 -14.26 8.53
C LYS A 166 -15.95 -13.49 9.49
N LEU A 167 -15.41 -12.38 9.03
CA LEU A 167 -14.76 -11.38 9.87
C LEU A 167 -15.81 -10.35 10.26
N ASP A 168 -16.34 -10.53 11.46
CA ASP A 168 -17.16 -9.54 12.16
C ASP A 168 -16.22 -8.40 12.58
N TYR A 169 -16.42 -7.22 12.01
CA TYR A 169 -15.76 -5.99 12.47
C TYR A 169 -16.69 -5.30 13.48
N PRO A 170 -16.15 -4.80 14.61
CA PRO A 170 -16.92 -3.95 15.52
C PRO A 170 -17.28 -2.59 14.90
#